data_AF-A0A8J5HVC5-F1
#
_entry.id   AF-A0A8J5HVC5-F1
#
_cell.length_a   1.000
_cell.length_b   1.000
_cell.length_c   1.000
_cell.angle_alpha   90.00
_cell.angle_beta   90.00
_cell.angle_gamma   90.00
#
_symmetry.space_group_name_H-M   'P 1'
#
loop_
_entity.id
_entity.type
_entity.pdbx_description
1 polymer ?
#
loop_
_entity_poly.entity_id
_entity_poly.type
_entity_poly.pdbx_seq_one_letter_code
_entity_poly.pdbx_strand_id
1 'polypeptide(L)'
;MQCNVIYAISIKASRSSLISEEAASARMAMGDQNNNELYFVFMNFDEQYERLRHDRSKEGMKKLDTYLSNKHDQLLAKLLPPRSYRKKSSLAIVDGFSVEITKQQAAILRSAKEVRVVEENQELA
;
A
#
# COMPACT_ATOMS: atom_id res chain seq x y z
N MET A 1 32.57 30.73 62.84
CA MET A 1 31.44 29.95 63.38
C MET A 1 30.85 29.14 62.24
N GLN A 2 30.97 27.80 62.32
CA GLN A 2 30.24 26.80 61.52
C GLN A 2 28.72 26.91 61.85
N CYS A 3 27.75 26.48 61.03
CA CYS A 3 27.55 25.14 60.49
C CYS A 3 26.72 25.09 59.19
N ASN A 4 27.03 24.09 58.35
CA ASN A 4 26.24 23.53 57.25
C ASN A 4 25.00 22.77 57.73
N VAL A 5 23.93 22.68 56.92
CA VAL A 5 23.28 21.41 56.49
C VAL A 5 22.57 21.58 55.12
N ILE A 6 23.20 20.96 54.11
CA ILE A 6 22.73 20.25 52.91
C ILE A 6 21.20 20.08 52.70
N TYR A 7 20.70 20.43 51.51
CA TYR A 7 19.83 19.54 50.71
C TYR A 7 20.23 19.64 49.23
N ALA A 8 20.88 18.59 48.75
CA ALA A 8 21.11 18.36 47.33
C ALA A 8 19.81 17.86 46.69
N ILE A 9 19.36 18.52 45.63
CA ILE A 9 18.46 17.88 44.65
C ILE A 9 19.05 18.13 43.27
N SER A 10 19.85 17.15 42.84
CA SER A 10 20.21 16.94 41.45
C SER A 10 18.93 16.76 40.63
N ILE A 11 18.51 17.79 39.90
CA ILE A 11 17.61 17.61 38.76
C ILE A 11 18.48 17.53 37.50
N LYS A 12 19.20 16.42 37.35
CA LYS A 12 19.48 15.88 36.01
C LYS A 12 18.22 15.12 35.61
N ALA A 13 17.18 15.86 35.21
CA ALA A 13 16.03 15.26 34.55
C ALA A 13 16.45 14.86 33.14
N SER A 14 16.47 13.54 32.94
CA SER A 14 16.71 12.84 31.69
C SER A 14 16.04 13.48 30.49
N ARG A 15 16.82 14.20 29.67
CA ARG A 15 16.47 14.52 28.27
C ARG A 15 16.69 13.33 27.33
N SER A 16 17.15 12.20 27.87
CA SER A 16 17.53 10.98 27.15
C SER A 16 16.33 10.07 26.83
N SER A 17 15.32 10.00 27.70
CA SER A 17 14.21 9.05 27.55
C SER A 17 13.13 9.46 26.54
N LEU A 18 13.02 10.76 26.21
CA LEU A 18 12.07 11.25 25.20
C LEU A 18 12.55 10.97 23.77
N ILE A 19 13.86 10.90 23.54
CA ILE A 19 14.44 10.59 22.22
C ILE A 19 14.22 9.10 21.88
N SER A 20 14.10 8.23 22.88
CA SER A 20 13.87 6.79 22.69
C SER A 20 12.43 6.44 22.34
N GLU A 21 11.42 7.13 22.88
CA GLU A 21 10.01 6.83 22.55
C GLU A 21 9.64 7.32 21.15
N GLU A 22 10.09 8.50 20.75
CA GLU A 22 9.87 9.03 19.39
C GLU A 22 10.64 8.20 18.34
N ALA A 23 11.88 7.78 18.66
CA ALA A 23 12.62 6.88 17.79
C ALA A 23 12.03 5.45 17.75
N ALA A 24 11.49 4.93 18.86
CA ALA A 24 10.81 3.64 18.88
C ALA A 24 9.47 3.69 18.13
N SER A 25 8.69 4.75 18.29
CA SER A 25 7.46 4.99 17.52
C SER A 25 7.77 5.17 16.04
N ALA A 26 8.82 5.92 15.67
CA ALA A 26 9.30 6.03 14.29
C ALA A 26 9.85 4.71 13.72
N ARG A 27 10.50 3.86 14.55
CA ARG A 27 10.96 2.52 14.16
C ARG A 27 9.79 1.56 13.98
N MET A 28 8.76 1.62 14.81
CA MET A 28 7.54 0.85 14.66
C MET A 28 6.74 1.31 13.43
N ALA A 29 6.67 2.63 13.18
CA ALA A 29 6.06 3.20 11.99
C ALA A 29 6.84 2.89 10.70
N MET A 30 8.17 2.77 10.74
CA MET A 30 8.98 2.36 9.57
C MET A 30 8.94 0.85 9.30
N GLY A 31 8.80 0.00 10.33
CA GLY A 31 8.76 -1.46 10.18
C GLY A 31 7.55 -1.96 9.40
N ASP A 32 6.46 -1.20 9.42
CA ASP A 32 5.20 -1.53 8.77
C ASP A 32 5.12 -1.02 7.31
N GLN A 33 5.94 -0.03 6.94
CA GLN A 33 5.90 0.59 5.60
C GLN A 33 6.56 -0.26 4.51
N ASN A 34 7.40 -1.24 4.89
CA ASN A 34 8.15 -2.07 3.96
C ASN A 34 7.60 -3.49 3.83
N ASN A 35 6.57 -3.84 4.59
CA ASN A 35 5.89 -5.12 4.41
C ASN A 35 5.00 -5.04 3.18
N ASN A 36 5.07 -6.10 2.36
CA ASN A 36 4.16 -6.26 1.25
C ASN A 36 2.84 -6.82 1.78
N GLU A 37 1.78 -6.03 1.65
CA GLU A 37 0.41 -6.44 1.94
C GLU A 37 -0.35 -6.63 0.64
N LEU A 38 -1.44 -7.40 0.68
CA LEU A 38 -2.30 -7.61 -0.49
C LEU A 38 -3.29 -6.45 -0.59
N TYR A 39 -3.33 -5.79 -1.75
CA TYR A 39 -4.27 -4.72 -2.05
C TYR A 39 -5.16 -5.09 -3.22
N PHE A 40 -6.42 -4.66 -3.17
CA PHE A 40 -7.34 -4.64 -4.30
C PHE A 40 -7.36 -3.25 -4.93
N VAL A 41 -7.14 -3.19 -6.23
CA VAL A 41 -7.11 -1.95 -7.01
C VAL A 41 -8.29 -1.99 -7.98
N PHE A 42 -9.16 -1.00 -7.90
CA PHE A 42 -10.29 -0.83 -8.81
C PHE A 42 -10.05 0.38 -9.71
N MET A 43 -10.23 0.17 -11.01
CA MET A 43 -9.94 1.14 -12.05
C MET A 43 -11.16 2.05 -12.31
N ASN A 44 -10.90 3.18 -12.97
CA ASN A 44 -11.96 4.02 -13.50
C ASN A 44 -12.69 3.36 -14.68
N PHE A 45 -13.84 3.95 -15.05
CA PHE A 45 -14.66 3.42 -16.13
C PHE A 45 -13.88 3.34 -17.45
N ASP A 46 -14.08 2.24 -18.17
CA ASP A 46 -13.44 1.98 -19.45
C ASP A 46 -14.45 1.40 -20.42
N GLU A 47 -14.66 2.11 -21.54
CA GLU A 47 -15.59 1.67 -22.59
C GLU A 47 -15.15 0.35 -23.23
N GLN A 48 -13.85 0.08 -23.34
CA GLN A 48 -13.35 -1.14 -23.96
C GLN A 48 -13.60 -2.35 -23.06
N TYR A 49 -13.42 -2.17 -21.76
CA TYR A 49 -13.83 -3.17 -20.77
C TYR A 49 -15.32 -3.51 -20.92
N GLU A 50 -16.22 -2.52 -20.95
CA GLU A 50 -17.67 -2.77 -21.09
C GLU A 50 -18.00 -3.46 -22.42
N ARG A 51 -17.39 -3.04 -23.53
CA ARG A 51 -17.58 -3.68 -24.85
C ARG A 51 -17.15 -5.16 -24.82
N LEU A 52 -15.99 -5.47 -24.25
CA LEU A 52 -15.48 -6.84 -24.16
C LEU A 52 -16.31 -7.70 -23.19
N ARG A 53 -16.82 -7.10 -22.12
CA ARG A 53 -17.64 -7.77 -21.11
C ARG A 53 -19.00 -8.23 -21.64
N HIS A 54 -19.52 -7.61 -22.71
CA HIS A 54 -20.77 -8.04 -23.34
C HIS A 54 -20.67 -9.41 -24.02
N ASP A 55 -19.49 -9.82 -24.49
CA ASP A 55 -19.27 -11.13 -25.10
C ASP A 55 -19.00 -12.19 -24.01
N ARG A 56 -20.06 -12.92 -23.65
CA ARG A 56 -20.00 -14.01 -22.64
C ARG A 56 -19.57 -15.36 -23.22
N SER A 57 -19.15 -15.41 -24.49
CA SER A 57 -18.58 -16.62 -25.07
C SER A 57 -17.24 -16.98 -24.39
N LYS A 58 -16.81 -18.24 -24.54
CA LYS A 58 -15.50 -18.68 -24.03
C LYS A 58 -14.33 -17.86 -24.62
N GLU A 59 -14.45 -17.47 -25.88
CA GLU A 59 -13.45 -16.63 -26.55
C GLU A 59 -13.51 -15.19 -26.06
N GLY A 60 -14.72 -14.63 -25.88
CA GLY A 60 -14.93 -13.30 -25.31
C GLY A 60 -14.32 -13.17 -23.92
N MET A 61 -14.58 -14.15 -23.04
CA MET A 61 -13.98 -14.19 -21.70
C MET A 61 -12.44 -14.25 -21.75
N LYS A 62 -11.86 -15.04 -22.66
CA LYS A 62 -10.39 -15.11 -22.83
C LYS A 62 -9.81 -13.79 -23.32
N LYS A 63 -10.49 -13.11 -24.26
CA LYS A 63 -10.11 -11.78 -24.75
C LYS A 63 -10.17 -10.74 -23.64
N LEU A 64 -11.25 -10.73 -22.86
CA LEU A 64 -11.42 -9.84 -21.72
C LEU A 64 -10.32 -10.06 -20.67
N ASP A 65 -10.05 -11.31 -20.30
CA ASP A 65 -9.00 -11.64 -19.33
C ASP A 65 -7.60 -11.19 -19.81
N THR A 66 -7.29 -11.44 -21.08
CA THR A 66 -6.03 -10.98 -21.71
C THR A 66 -5.94 -9.45 -21.70
N TYR A 67 -7.03 -8.77 -22.07
CA TYR A 67 -7.11 -7.31 -22.10
C TYR A 67 -6.84 -6.72 -20.71
N LEU A 68 -7.56 -7.20 -19.70
CA LEU A 68 -7.41 -6.76 -18.32
C LEU A 68 -6.02 -7.05 -17.78
N SER A 69 -5.49 -8.26 -17.99
CA SER A 69 -4.14 -8.60 -17.54
C SER A 69 -3.10 -7.63 -18.09
N ASN A 70 -3.13 -7.37 -19.40
CA ASN A 70 -2.21 -6.44 -20.06
C ASN A 70 -2.39 -5.01 -19.55
N LYS A 71 -3.63 -4.55 -19.40
CA LYS A 71 -3.95 -3.21 -18.87
C LYS A 71 -3.38 -3.01 -17.47
N HIS A 72 -3.56 -4.00 -16.59
CA HIS A 72 -3.04 -3.96 -15.22
C HIS A 72 -1.51 -4.00 -15.20
N ASP A 73 -0.88 -4.83 -16.03
CA ASP A 73 0.59 -4.92 -16.12
C ASP A 73 1.21 -3.61 -16.61
N GLN A 74 0.58 -2.96 -17.59
CA GLN A 74 1.01 -1.65 -18.09
C GLN A 74 0.90 -0.55 -17.03
N LEU A 75 -0.19 -0.52 -16.26
CA LEU A 75 -0.36 0.44 -15.17
C LEU A 75 0.73 0.26 -14.11
N LEU A 76 0.95 -0.98 -13.66
CA LEU A 76 1.94 -1.29 -12.64
C LEU A 76 3.35 -0.95 -13.11
N ALA A 77 3.72 -1.31 -14.35
CA ALA A 77 5.02 -1.00 -14.92
C ALA A 77 5.25 0.51 -15.11
N LYS A 78 4.18 1.29 -15.32
CA LYS A 78 4.23 2.76 -15.45
C LYS A 78 4.48 3.44 -14.11
N LEU A 79 3.92 2.93 -13.02
CA LEU A 79 3.88 3.62 -11.73
C LEU A 79 4.90 3.11 -10.73
N LEU A 80 5.27 1.83 -10.81
CA LEU A 80 6.12 1.17 -9.82
C LEU A 80 7.42 0.67 -10.45
N PRO A 81 8.52 0.65 -9.69
CA PRO A 81 9.77 0.06 -10.15
C PRO A 81 9.58 -1.41 -10.58
N PRO A 82 10.27 -1.87 -11.63
CA PRO A 82 10.25 -3.28 -12.00
C PRO A 82 10.72 -4.16 -10.84
N ARG A 83 10.10 -5.34 -10.69
CA ARG A 83 10.43 -6.33 -9.64
C ARG A 83 10.17 -5.86 -8.19
N SER A 84 9.51 -4.72 -7.97
CA SER A 84 9.16 -4.24 -6.64
C SER A 84 7.73 -4.57 -6.20
N TYR A 85 6.97 -5.31 -7.01
CA TYR A 85 5.57 -5.66 -6.77
C TYR A 85 5.27 -7.07 -7.31
N ARG A 86 4.17 -7.68 -6.84
CA ARG A 86 3.69 -8.98 -7.36
C ARG A 86 2.18 -8.94 -7.62
N LYS A 87 1.78 -8.88 -8.89
CA LYS A 87 0.37 -9.05 -9.28
C LYS A 87 -0.07 -10.48 -9.02
N LYS A 88 -1.22 -10.65 -8.35
CA LYS A 88 -1.77 -11.96 -7.98
C LYS A 88 -2.84 -12.43 -8.93
N SER A 89 -3.81 -11.55 -9.22
CA SER A 89 -4.89 -11.86 -10.14
C SER A 89 -5.49 -10.60 -10.75
N SER A 90 -6.04 -10.73 -11.95
CA SER A 90 -6.99 -9.79 -12.52
C SER A 90 -8.40 -10.25 -12.16
N LEU A 91 -9.28 -9.32 -11.81
CA LEU A 91 -10.69 -9.58 -11.59
C LEU A 91 -11.40 -9.29 -12.91
N ALA A 92 -12.12 -10.24 -13.49
CA ALA A 92 -12.84 -10.02 -14.75
C ALA A 92 -14.24 -9.41 -14.55
N ILE A 93 -14.84 -9.66 -13.38
CA ILE A 93 -16.20 -9.23 -13.04
C ILE A 93 -16.28 -7.71 -12.87
N VAL A 94 -15.17 -7.10 -12.45
CA VAL A 94 -14.98 -5.66 -12.23
C VAL A 94 -13.63 -5.29 -12.83
N ASP A 95 -13.47 -4.09 -13.36
CA ASP A 95 -12.16 -3.62 -13.87
C ASP A 95 -11.21 -3.37 -12.68
N GLY A 96 -10.50 -4.41 -12.26
CA GLY A 96 -9.63 -4.35 -11.10
C GLY A 96 -8.73 -5.57 -10.95
N PHE A 97 -7.81 -5.50 -9.99
CA PHE A 97 -6.80 -6.54 -9.76
C PHE A 97 -6.33 -6.58 -8.30
N SER A 98 -5.71 -7.69 -7.94
CA SER A 98 -5.04 -7.86 -6.66
C SER A 98 -3.52 -7.84 -6.83
N VAL A 99 -2.83 -7.12 -5.95
CA VAL A 99 -1.37 -6.94 -6.01
C VAL A 99 -0.77 -6.89 -4.61
N GLU A 100 0.36 -7.56 -4.43
CA GLU A 100 1.17 -7.42 -3.22
C GLU A 100 2.18 -6.28 -3.41
N ILE A 101 2.07 -5.27 -2.55
CA ILE A 101 2.86 -4.03 -2.58
C ILE A 101 3.01 -3.45 -1.18
N THR A 102 3.92 -2.49 -1.04
CA THR A 102 4.08 -1.73 0.20
C THR A 102 2.99 -0.65 0.36
N LYS A 103 2.79 -0.17 1.60
CA LYS A 103 1.90 0.97 1.90
C LYS A 103 2.24 2.21 1.07
N GLN A 104 3.52 2.47 0.85
CA GLN A 104 4.00 3.59 0.03
C GLN A 104 3.60 3.43 -1.44
N GLN A 105 3.77 2.22 -2.00
CA GLN A 105 3.36 1.92 -3.37
C GLN A 105 1.83 1.99 -3.53
N ALA A 106 1.07 1.56 -2.53
CA ALA A 106 -0.38 1.71 -2.52
C ALA A 106 -0.81 3.20 -2.55
N ALA A 107 -0.10 4.08 -1.84
CA ALA A 107 -0.34 5.51 -1.90
C ALA A 107 -0.06 6.13 -3.29
N ILE A 108 0.96 5.63 -4.00
CA ILE A 108 1.21 6.00 -5.40
C ILE A 108 0.04 5.60 -6.28
N LEU A 109 -0.46 4.36 -6.15
CA LEU A 109 -1.62 3.89 -6.91
C LEU A 109 -2.89 4.69 -6.60
N ARG A 110 -3.13 5.08 -5.34
CA ARG A 110 -4.26 5.96 -4.95
C ARG A 110 -4.21 7.34 -5.61
N SER A 111 -3.02 7.78 -5.99
CA SER A 111 -2.80 9.08 -6.64
C SER A 111 -2.90 9.00 -8.17
N ALA A 112 -3.01 7.80 -8.75
CA ALA A 112 -3.10 7.61 -10.19
C ALA A 112 -4.50 7.99 -10.71
N LYS A 113 -4.53 8.71 -11.84
CA LYS A 113 -5.79 9.19 -12.45
C LYS A 113 -6.65 8.05 -12.99
N GLU A 114 -6.03 6.94 -13.33
CA GLU A 114 -6.67 5.74 -13.86
C GLU A 114 -7.31 4.88 -12.77
N VAL A 115 -6.93 5.09 -11.50
CA VAL A 115 -7.37 4.28 -10.36
C VAL A 115 -8.51 5.01 -9.64
N ARG A 116 -9.55 4.26 -9.29
CA ARG A 116 -10.69 4.76 -8.53
C ARG A 116 -10.51 4.52 -7.03
N VAL A 117 -10.15 3.29 -6.67
CA VAL A 117 -10.08 2.83 -5.28
C VAL A 117 -8.91 1.87 -5.11
N VAL A 118 -8.22 1.96 -3.96
CA VAL A 118 -7.22 0.99 -3.52
C VAL A 118 -7.54 0.60 -2.08
N GLU A 119 -8.04 -0.63 -1.91
CA GLU A 119 -8.37 -1.21 -0.61
C GLU A 119 -7.30 -2.20 -0.18
N GLU A 120 -6.96 -2.17 1.11
CA GLU A 120 -6.13 -3.21 1.72
C GLU A 120 -6.98 -4.45 1.96
N ASN A 121 -6.49 -5.62 1.58
CA ASN A 121 -7.13 -6.88 1.94
C ASN A 121 -6.81 -7.22 3.39
N GLN A 122 -7.57 -6.63 4.31
CA GLN A 122 -7.57 -7.03 5.71
C GLN A 122 -8.31 -8.36 5.82
N GLU A 123 -7.59 -9.47 5.69
CA GLU A 123 -8.10 -10.72 6.25
C GLU A 123 -8.19 -10.51 7.77
N LEU A 124 -9.42 -10.43 8.28
CA LEU A 124 -9.68 -10.48 9.72
C LEU A 124 -9.19 -11.86 10.20
N ALA A 125 -8.01 -11.88 10.84
CA ALA A 125 -7.46 -13.05 11.51
C ALA A 125 -8.38 -13.55 12.63
#